data_AF-A0A454D560-F1
#
_entry.id   AF-A0A454D560-F1
#
_cell.length_a   1.000
_cell.length_b   1.000
_cell.length_c   1.000
_cell.angle_alpha   90.00
_cell.angle_beta   90.00
_cell.angle_gamma   90.00
#
_symmetry.space_group_name_H-M   'P 1'
#
loop_
_entity.id
_entity.type
_entity.pdbx_description
1 polymer ?
#
loop_
_entity_poly.entity_id
_entity_poly.type
_entity_poly.pdbx_seq_one_letter_code
_entity_poly.pdbx_strand_id
1 'polypeptide(L)'
;MITELAHKLGVKVVAEGVESEQELQVLANVGVDYMQGFLFSQAVPLVLLDKPQCHQKRFKDVKVKPTLDAPLLSLSHRDVRRLDPGEPLSLAVEFMNLSPDAPLVVVNEKRCVGLITKEQVNLHLTPAMGTDLESEREKRIWKRPVNQIMNTEFEQIDASISVSQVRELVKTGKKFPWILCDSQNEYRGLLTQEDVLTYLATL
;
A
#
# COMPACT_ATOMS: atom_id res chain seq x y z
N MET A 1 7.54 -24.95 6.64
CA MET A 1 7.98 -26.30 6.22
C MET A 1 7.01 -26.99 5.26
N ILE A 2 5.72 -27.23 5.60
CA ILE A 2 4.77 -27.90 4.66
C ILE A 2 4.37 -26.97 3.51
N THR A 3 3.99 -25.73 3.80
CA THR A 3 3.63 -24.71 2.79
C THR A 3 4.78 -24.42 1.84
N GLU A 4 5.98 -24.19 2.38
CA GLU A 4 7.20 -23.97 1.58
C GLU A 4 7.52 -25.13 0.62
N LEU A 5 7.35 -26.39 1.07
CA LEU A 5 7.57 -27.56 0.20
C LEU A 5 6.51 -27.63 -0.90
N ALA A 6 5.24 -27.46 -0.56
CA ALA A 6 4.14 -27.48 -1.53
C ALA A 6 4.34 -26.40 -2.60
N HIS A 7 4.69 -25.18 -2.20
CA HIS A 7 4.96 -24.07 -3.10
C HIS A 7 6.17 -24.32 -4.00
N LYS A 8 7.25 -24.93 -3.48
CA LYS A 8 8.40 -25.37 -4.32
C LYS A 8 8.01 -26.42 -5.37
N LEU A 9 6.96 -27.19 -5.13
CA LEU A 9 6.41 -28.18 -6.05
C LEU A 9 5.30 -27.60 -6.95
N GLY A 10 4.97 -26.31 -6.83
CA GLY A 10 3.90 -25.67 -7.59
C GLY A 10 2.49 -26.07 -7.14
N VAL A 11 2.34 -26.58 -5.91
CA VAL A 11 1.07 -27.04 -5.36
C VAL A 11 0.53 -26.03 -4.34
N LYS A 12 -0.78 -25.81 -4.35
CA LYS A 12 -1.47 -24.95 -3.38
C LYS A 12 -1.92 -25.74 -2.15
N VAL A 13 -1.92 -25.10 -0.99
CA VAL A 13 -2.28 -25.69 0.31
C VAL A 13 -3.64 -25.20 0.76
N VAL A 14 -4.50 -26.12 1.15
CA VAL A 14 -5.80 -25.84 1.79
C VAL A 14 -5.70 -26.23 3.27
N ALA A 15 -6.07 -25.33 4.18
CA ALA A 15 -6.32 -25.67 5.58
C ALA A 15 -7.82 -25.80 5.83
N GLU A 16 -8.25 -26.97 6.29
CA GLU A 16 -9.63 -27.25 6.65
C GLU A 16 -9.82 -27.18 8.17
N GLY A 17 -11.03 -26.81 8.62
CA GLY A 17 -11.37 -26.70 10.04
C GLY A 17 -10.92 -25.41 10.71
N VAL A 18 -10.84 -24.29 9.97
CA VAL A 18 -10.52 -22.97 10.55
C VAL A 18 -11.74 -22.38 11.26
N GLU A 19 -11.64 -22.13 12.56
CA GLU A 19 -12.78 -21.73 13.41
C GLU A 19 -12.63 -20.32 14.00
N SER A 20 -11.40 -19.79 14.06
CA SER A 20 -11.10 -18.49 14.69
C SER A 20 -10.24 -17.56 13.82
N GLU A 21 -10.37 -16.24 14.05
CA GLU A 21 -9.54 -15.22 13.39
C GLU A 21 -8.04 -15.38 13.72
N GLN A 22 -7.74 -15.93 14.90
CA GLN A 22 -6.37 -16.20 15.33
C GLN A 22 -5.72 -17.31 14.49
N GLU A 23 -6.46 -18.41 14.25
CA GLU A 23 -6.01 -19.48 13.35
C GLU A 23 -5.84 -18.97 11.93
N LEU A 24 -6.80 -18.18 11.44
CA LEU A 24 -6.73 -17.53 10.13
C LEU A 24 -5.45 -16.69 9.98
N GLN A 25 -5.12 -15.87 10.98
CA GLN A 25 -3.88 -15.08 10.97
C GLN A 25 -2.64 -15.97 10.92
N VAL A 26 -2.58 -17.01 11.76
CA VAL A 26 -1.43 -17.93 11.82
C VAL A 26 -1.26 -18.68 10.50
N LEU A 27 -2.34 -19.26 9.97
CA LEU A 27 -2.31 -20.02 8.72
C LEU A 27 -1.92 -19.13 7.53
N ALA A 28 -2.41 -17.89 7.48
CA ALA A 28 -2.03 -16.93 6.46
C ALA A 28 -0.54 -16.54 6.56
N ASN A 29 -0.04 -16.32 7.77
CA ASN A 29 1.37 -16.03 8.02
C ASN A 29 2.29 -17.20 7.61
N VAL A 30 1.82 -18.44 7.79
CA VAL A 30 2.53 -19.67 7.40
C VAL A 30 2.49 -19.90 5.88
N GLY A 31 1.64 -19.18 5.15
CA GLY A 31 1.54 -19.25 3.68
C GLY A 31 0.53 -20.28 3.19
N VAL A 32 -0.57 -20.51 3.91
CA VAL A 32 -1.69 -21.33 3.41
C VAL A 32 -2.47 -20.54 2.35
N ASP A 33 -2.75 -21.17 1.21
CA ASP A 33 -3.39 -20.52 0.05
C ASP A 33 -4.92 -20.42 0.20
N TYR A 34 -5.55 -21.45 0.76
CA TYR A 34 -6.99 -21.53 0.93
C TYR A 34 -7.36 -21.99 2.33
N MET A 35 -8.45 -21.47 2.85
CA MET A 35 -8.95 -21.83 4.18
C MET A 35 -10.43 -22.16 4.11
N GLN A 36 -10.80 -23.25 4.76
CA GLN A 36 -12.18 -23.67 4.93
C GLN A 36 -12.43 -23.92 6.41
N GLY A 37 -13.60 -23.52 6.89
CA GLY A 37 -14.03 -23.84 8.24
C GLY A 37 -15.17 -22.98 8.72
N PHE A 38 -15.58 -23.23 9.96
CA PHE A 38 -16.72 -22.61 10.60
C PHE A 38 -16.61 -21.07 10.70
N LEU A 39 -15.38 -20.56 10.72
CA LEU A 39 -15.10 -19.12 10.67
C LEU A 39 -15.74 -18.44 9.45
N PHE A 40 -15.70 -19.11 8.30
CA PHE A 40 -16.23 -18.59 7.04
C PHE A 40 -17.70 -18.94 6.90
N SER A 41 -18.04 -20.22 6.99
CA SER A 41 -19.42 -20.68 6.90
C SER A 41 -19.61 -21.93 7.73
N GLN A 42 -20.71 -21.98 8.46
CA GLN A 42 -21.23 -23.22 9.01
C GLN A 42 -21.81 -24.09 7.90
N ALA A 43 -22.18 -25.33 8.22
CA ALA A 43 -22.97 -26.16 7.33
C ALA A 43 -24.28 -25.45 6.96
N VAL A 44 -24.52 -25.27 5.66
CA VAL A 44 -25.73 -24.62 5.15
C VAL A 44 -26.61 -25.63 4.41
N PRO A 45 -27.95 -25.48 4.46
CA PRO A 45 -28.85 -26.26 3.62
C PRO A 45 -28.53 -26.11 2.13
N LEU A 46 -28.81 -27.17 1.35
CA LEU A 46 -28.52 -27.23 -0.09
C LEU A 46 -29.04 -26.00 -0.87
N VAL A 47 -30.23 -25.50 -0.49
CA VAL A 47 -30.88 -24.33 -1.11
C VAL A 47 -30.09 -23.01 -0.96
N LEU A 48 -29.10 -22.96 -0.07
CA LEU A 48 -28.27 -21.78 0.18
C LEU A 48 -26.88 -21.85 -0.46
N LEU A 49 -26.50 -22.94 -1.14
CA LEU A 49 -25.16 -23.10 -1.72
C LEU A 49 -24.85 -22.07 -2.81
N ASP A 50 -25.84 -21.66 -3.60
CA ASP A 50 -25.63 -20.76 -4.74
C ASP A 50 -25.48 -19.27 -4.34
N LYS A 51 -25.45 -18.98 -3.04
CA LYS A 51 -25.29 -17.61 -2.53
C LYS A 51 -23.84 -17.40 -2.09
N PRO A 52 -22.98 -16.82 -2.96
CA PRO A 52 -21.60 -16.52 -2.58
C PRO A 52 -21.58 -15.55 -1.42
N GLN A 53 -20.77 -15.85 -0.40
CA GLN A 53 -20.58 -15.02 0.78
C GLN A 53 -19.20 -14.34 0.67
N CYS A 54 -19.16 -13.03 0.86
CA CYS A 54 -17.90 -12.29 0.84
C CYS A 54 -17.31 -12.21 2.26
N HIS A 55 -16.13 -12.80 2.43
CA HIS A 55 -15.39 -12.80 3.71
C HIS A 55 -14.19 -11.84 3.72
N GLN A 56 -14.08 -10.94 2.74
CA GLN A 56 -12.93 -10.03 2.59
C GLN A 56 -12.64 -9.20 3.85
N LYS A 57 -13.67 -8.86 4.63
CA LYS A 57 -13.50 -8.11 5.89
C LYS A 57 -12.64 -8.85 6.92
N ARG A 58 -12.67 -10.18 6.93
CA ARG A 58 -11.86 -11.02 7.85
C ARG A 58 -10.37 -10.98 7.51
N PHE A 59 -10.04 -10.68 6.26
CA PHE A 59 -8.65 -10.61 5.78
C PHE A 59 -8.02 -9.22 5.88
N LYS A 60 -8.73 -8.20 6.40
CA LYS A 60 -8.21 -6.82 6.44
C LYS A 60 -6.88 -6.71 7.19
N ASP A 61 -6.81 -7.34 8.36
CA ASP A 61 -5.67 -7.25 9.28
C ASP A 61 -4.67 -8.40 9.10
N VAL A 62 -4.93 -9.28 8.12
CA VAL A 62 -4.08 -10.41 7.81
C VAL A 62 -2.86 -9.94 7.03
N LYS A 63 -1.69 -10.21 7.60
CA LYS A 63 -0.40 -9.93 6.97
C LYS A 63 0.05 -11.19 6.22
N VAL A 64 -0.36 -11.33 4.96
CA VAL A 64 0.13 -12.42 4.12
C VAL A 64 1.60 -12.17 3.82
N LYS A 65 2.48 -13.12 4.18
CA LYS A 65 3.88 -13.07 3.77
C LYS A 65 3.91 -13.25 2.24
N PRO A 66 4.43 -12.29 1.46
CA PRO A 66 4.50 -12.46 0.02
C PRO A 66 5.38 -13.65 -0.32
N THR A 67 4.94 -14.46 -1.28
CA THR A 67 5.82 -15.47 -1.88
C THR A 67 7.01 -14.76 -2.53
N LEU A 68 8.16 -15.44 -2.62
CA LEU A 68 9.36 -14.85 -3.23
C LEU A 68 9.11 -14.41 -4.67
N ASP A 69 8.26 -15.14 -5.40
CA ASP A 69 7.89 -14.85 -6.79
C ASP A 69 6.75 -13.81 -6.92
N ALA A 70 6.19 -13.33 -5.81
CA ALA A 70 5.19 -12.28 -5.84
C ALA A 70 5.77 -10.99 -6.45
N PRO A 71 4.96 -10.21 -7.19
CA PRO A 71 5.39 -8.92 -7.72
C PRO A 71 5.61 -7.92 -6.58
N LEU A 72 6.53 -6.96 -6.74
CA LEU A 72 6.78 -5.87 -5.78
C LEU A 72 5.50 -5.12 -5.39
N LEU A 73 4.53 -5.06 -6.29
CA LEU A 73 3.22 -4.49 -6.03
C LEU A 73 2.53 -5.10 -4.80
N SER A 74 2.79 -6.37 -4.46
CA SER A 74 2.21 -7.02 -3.27
C SER A 74 2.70 -6.41 -1.96
N LEU A 75 3.84 -5.71 -1.99
CA LEU A 75 4.41 -5.00 -0.84
C LEU A 75 3.95 -3.54 -0.75
N SER A 76 3.18 -3.05 -1.74
CA SER A 76 2.82 -1.63 -1.83
C SER A 76 2.21 -1.12 -0.52
N HIS A 77 2.63 0.08 -0.14
CA HIS A 77 2.09 0.80 1.02
C HIS A 77 0.57 0.86 0.91
N ARG A 78 -0.10 0.56 2.03
CA ARG A 78 -1.56 0.61 2.12
C ARG A 78 -1.99 2.07 2.28
N ASP A 79 -3.21 2.39 1.84
CA ASP A 79 -3.84 3.71 2.04
C ASP A 79 -3.11 4.93 1.45
N VAL A 80 -2.35 4.73 0.37
CA VAL A 80 -1.72 5.84 -0.37
C VAL A 80 -2.80 6.71 -1.03
N ARG A 81 -2.90 7.95 -0.56
CA ARG A 81 -3.80 8.95 -1.15
C ARG A 81 -3.14 9.60 -2.36
N ARG A 82 -3.99 9.92 -3.35
CA ARG A 82 -3.60 10.48 -4.62
C ARG A 82 -4.14 11.90 -4.73
N LEU A 83 -3.38 12.75 -5.41
CA LEU A 83 -3.79 14.11 -5.75
C LEU A 83 -3.62 14.35 -7.25
N ASP A 84 -4.48 15.17 -7.82
CA ASP A 84 -4.27 15.75 -9.15
C ASP A 84 -3.34 16.97 -9.05
N PRO A 85 -2.52 17.29 -10.07
CA PRO A 85 -1.54 18.38 -10.02
C PRO A 85 -2.13 19.76 -9.69
N GLY A 86 -3.41 19.97 -10.04
CA GLY A 86 -4.13 21.22 -9.82
C GLY A 86 -4.83 21.34 -8.46
N GLU A 87 -4.86 20.27 -7.65
CA GLU A 87 -5.50 20.30 -6.34
C GLU A 87 -4.74 21.18 -5.36
N PRO A 88 -5.42 21.81 -4.38
CA PRO A 88 -4.80 22.79 -3.49
C PRO A 88 -3.97 22.14 -2.38
N LEU A 89 -2.98 22.88 -1.86
CA LEU A 89 -2.20 22.52 -0.67
C LEU A 89 -3.10 22.15 0.52
N SER A 90 -4.21 22.85 0.70
CA SER A 90 -5.18 22.55 1.77
C SER A 90 -5.65 21.10 1.77
N LEU A 91 -5.91 20.52 0.59
CA LEU A 91 -6.34 19.13 0.46
C LEU A 91 -5.20 18.16 0.78
N ALA A 92 -3.97 18.50 0.37
CA ALA A 92 -2.79 17.72 0.75
C ALA A 92 -2.62 17.67 2.28
N VAL A 93 -2.84 18.79 2.97
CA VAL A 93 -2.79 18.85 4.44
C VAL A 93 -3.87 17.98 5.08
N GLU A 94 -5.10 18.01 4.57
CA GLU A 94 -6.18 17.13 5.04
C GLU A 94 -5.82 15.65 4.88
N PHE A 95 -5.30 15.27 3.73
CA PHE A 95 -4.87 13.90 3.45
C PHE A 95 -3.70 13.45 4.33
N MET A 96 -2.75 14.35 4.61
CA MET A 96 -1.65 14.08 5.54
C MET A 96 -2.15 13.93 6.98
N ASN A 97 -3.13 14.73 7.41
CA ASN A 97 -3.69 14.60 8.76
C ASN A 97 -4.40 13.26 8.98
N LEU A 98 -4.99 12.68 7.93
CA LEU A 98 -5.61 11.36 7.98
C LEU A 98 -4.59 10.21 7.98
N SER A 99 -3.42 10.39 7.36
CA SER A 99 -2.31 9.40 7.37
C SER A 99 -0.96 10.12 7.45
N PRO A 100 -0.50 10.49 8.66
CA PRO A 100 0.67 11.37 8.85
C PRO A 100 1.99 10.84 8.31
N ASP A 101 2.13 9.52 8.23
CA ASP A 101 3.38 8.85 7.88
C ASP A 101 3.42 8.37 6.42
N ALA A 102 2.29 8.46 5.71
CA ALA A 102 2.18 8.04 4.32
C ALA A 102 2.44 9.23 3.37
N PRO A 103 3.36 9.10 2.39
CA PRO A 103 3.54 10.12 1.36
C PRO A 103 2.32 10.19 0.43
N LEU A 104 2.01 11.38 -0.08
CA LEU A 104 0.98 11.58 -1.10
C LEU A 104 1.60 11.49 -2.49
N VAL A 105 0.85 10.90 -3.41
CA VAL A 105 1.28 10.73 -4.80
C VAL A 105 0.48 11.68 -5.69
N VAL A 106 1.17 12.49 -6.48
CA VAL A 106 0.53 13.35 -7.48
C VAL A 106 0.49 12.59 -8.79
N VAL A 107 -0.71 12.33 -9.29
CA VAL A 107 -0.96 11.52 -10.49
C VAL A 107 -1.61 12.39 -11.56
N ASN A 108 -1.08 12.38 -12.78
CA ASN A 108 -1.70 13.00 -13.94
C ASN A 108 -1.81 11.97 -15.07
N GLU A 109 -3.00 11.81 -15.65
CA GLU A 109 -3.25 10.81 -16.72
C GLU A 109 -2.67 9.42 -16.37
N LYS A 110 -2.90 8.98 -15.12
CA LYS A 110 -2.40 7.73 -14.52
C LYS A 110 -0.88 7.63 -14.33
N ARG A 111 -0.10 8.64 -14.64
CA ARG A 111 1.35 8.67 -14.36
C ARG A 111 1.62 9.40 -13.07
N CYS A 112 2.54 8.89 -12.26
CA CYS A 112 3.06 9.64 -11.12
C CYS A 112 3.94 10.78 -11.65
N VAL A 113 3.57 12.02 -11.32
CA VAL A 113 4.30 13.23 -11.73
C VAL A 113 4.95 13.94 -10.55
N GLY A 114 4.65 13.53 -9.33
CA GLY A 114 5.30 14.07 -8.14
C GLY A 114 4.91 13.37 -6.86
N LEU A 115 5.62 13.70 -5.79
CA LEU A 115 5.38 13.25 -4.43
C LEU A 115 5.31 14.42 -3.48
N ILE A 116 4.49 14.28 -2.45
CA ILE A 116 4.42 15.26 -1.37
C ILE A 116 4.62 14.49 -0.07
N THR A 117 5.69 14.81 0.63
CA THR A 117 5.98 14.29 1.98
C THR A 117 5.55 15.30 3.03
N LYS A 118 5.55 14.87 4.29
CA LYS A 118 5.23 15.75 5.43
C LYS A 118 6.18 16.94 5.52
N GLU A 119 7.45 16.72 5.23
CA GLU A 119 8.46 17.77 5.20
C GLU A 119 8.13 18.83 4.14
N GLN A 120 7.73 18.40 2.93
CA GLN A 120 7.34 19.31 1.86
C GLN A 120 6.12 20.16 2.23
N VAL A 121 5.12 19.55 2.85
CA VAL A 121 3.94 20.28 3.35
C VAL A 121 4.38 21.29 4.41
N ASN A 122 5.12 20.86 5.42
CA ASN A 122 5.54 21.70 6.54
C ASN A 122 6.36 22.94 6.13
N LEU A 123 7.16 22.85 5.05
CA LEU A 123 7.88 24.00 4.49
C LEU A 123 6.96 25.13 4.03
N HIS A 124 5.69 24.81 3.73
CA HIS A 124 4.70 25.76 3.23
C HIS A 124 3.64 26.12 4.27
N LEU A 125 3.67 25.53 5.46
CA LEU A 125 2.68 25.75 6.51
C LEU A 125 3.11 26.82 7.51
N THR A 126 2.12 27.59 7.96
CA THR A 126 2.22 28.44 9.16
C THR A 126 1.09 28.09 10.13
N PRO A 127 1.24 28.34 11.44
CA PRO A 127 0.21 28.01 12.44
C PRO A 127 -1.14 28.70 12.21
N ALA A 128 -1.17 29.85 11.52
CA ALA A 128 -2.38 30.63 11.28
C ALA A 128 -3.15 30.20 10.01
N MET A 129 -2.54 29.42 9.11
CA MET A 129 -3.18 28.99 7.87
C MET A 129 -4.45 28.17 8.12
N GLY A 130 -5.53 28.48 7.39
CA GLY A 130 -6.81 27.77 7.53
C GLY A 130 -7.60 28.15 8.78
N THR A 131 -7.23 29.24 9.46
CA THR A 131 -7.94 29.78 10.63
C THR A 131 -8.50 31.18 10.34
N ASP A 132 -9.38 31.69 11.22
CA ASP A 132 -9.90 33.06 11.11
C ASP A 132 -8.80 34.15 11.22
N LEU A 133 -7.61 33.78 11.69
CA LEU A 133 -6.46 34.67 11.83
C LEU A 133 -5.51 34.63 10.62
N GLU A 134 -5.85 33.90 9.55
CA GLU A 134 -5.00 33.79 8.36
C GLU A 134 -4.86 35.14 7.63
N SER A 135 -3.63 35.46 7.21
CA SER A 135 -3.37 36.60 6.35
C SER A 135 -3.74 36.30 4.88
N GLU A 136 -3.96 37.35 4.08
CA GLU A 136 -4.21 37.20 2.63
C GLU A 136 -3.05 36.51 1.89
N ARG A 137 -1.81 36.63 2.40
CA ARG A 137 -0.67 35.89 1.85
C ARG A 137 -0.79 34.40 2.13
N GLU A 138 -1.12 34.04 3.37
CA GLU A 138 -1.29 32.65 3.79
C GLU A 138 -2.45 31.98 3.07
N LYS A 139 -3.59 32.68 2.93
CA LYS A 139 -4.75 32.23 2.16
C LYS A 139 -4.43 31.92 0.71
N ARG A 140 -3.53 32.70 0.08
CA ARG A 140 -3.04 32.41 -1.27
C ARG A 140 -2.17 31.14 -1.31
N ILE A 141 -1.31 30.94 -0.32
CA ILE A 141 -0.47 29.74 -0.21
C ILE A 141 -1.34 28.51 0.04
N TRP A 142 -2.35 28.62 0.89
CA TRP A 142 -3.30 27.55 1.22
C TRP A 142 -4.04 27.00 -0.01
N LYS A 143 -4.35 27.89 -0.96
CA LYS A 143 -5.00 27.55 -2.24
C LYS A 143 -4.03 27.24 -3.38
N ARG A 144 -2.72 27.24 -3.13
CA ARG A 144 -1.70 26.99 -4.16
C ARG A 144 -1.81 25.55 -4.67
N PRO A 145 -1.73 25.30 -5.98
CA PRO A 145 -1.81 23.95 -6.52
C PRO A 145 -0.59 23.11 -6.15
N VAL A 146 -0.81 21.82 -5.96
CA VAL A 146 0.19 20.88 -5.45
C VAL A 146 1.38 20.68 -6.39
N ASN A 147 1.20 20.89 -7.70
CA ASN A 147 2.29 20.84 -8.67
C ASN A 147 3.37 21.90 -8.46
N GLN A 148 3.10 22.96 -7.69
CA GLN A 148 4.07 24.00 -7.37
C GLN A 148 4.84 23.74 -6.06
N ILE A 149 4.50 22.66 -5.34
CA ILE A 149 5.11 22.29 -4.04
C ILE A 149 5.62 20.85 -4.03
N MET A 150 5.14 19.99 -4.93
CA MET A 150 5.54 18.59 -5.00
C MET A 150 7.01 18.43 -5.38
N ASN A 151 7.63 17.35 -4.88
CA ASN A 151 8.92 16.89 -5.39
C ASN A 151 8.72 16.10 -6.68
N THR A 152 9.52 16.39 -7.70
CA THR A 152 9.51 15.69 -9.00
C THR A 152 10.64 14.67 -9.14
N GLU A 153 11.59 14.67 -8.20
CA GLU A 153 12.68 13.70 -8.14
C GLU A 153 12.30 12.51 -7.27
N PHE A 154 12.10 11.36 -7.90
CA PHE A 154 11.80 10.10 -7.24
C PHE A 154 12.22 8.91 -8.09
N GLU A 155 12.39 7.76 -7.45
CA GLU A 155 12.81 6.53 -8.11
C GLU A 155 11.59 5.75 -8.61
N GLN A 156 11.63 5.34 -9.88
CA GLN A 156 10.61 4.47 -10.49
C GLN A 156 11.15 3.06 -10.62
N ILE A 157 10.32 2.07 -10.28
CA ILE A 157 10.64 0.64 -10.32
C ILE A 157 9.47 -0.10 -10.97
N ASP A 158 9.79 -1.11 -11.78
CA ASP A 158 8.78 -1.98 -12.37
C ASP A 158 8.05 -2.78 -11.28
N ALA A 159 6.73 -2.61 -11.22
CA ALA A 159 5.83 -3.22 -10.26
C ALA A 159 5.80 -4.76 -10.37
N SER A 160 6.17 -5.31 -11.53
CA SER A 160 6.18 -6.75 -11.82
C SER A 160 7.44 -7.47 -11.34
N ILE A 161 8.49 -6.73 -10.95
CA ILE A 161 9.72 -7.31 -10.40
C ILE A 161 9.37 -8.19 -9.19
N SER A 162 10.00 -9.36 -9.12
CA SER A 162 9.79 -10.27 -7.99
C SER A 162 10.33 -9.68 -6.70
N VAL A 163 9.58 -9.87 -5.61
CA VAL A 163 9.93 -9.48 -4.25
C VAL A 163 11.28 -10.05 -3.79
N SER A 164 11.72 -11.20 -4.34
CA SER A 164 13.06 -11.74 -4.10
C SER A 164 14.20 -10.77 -4.46
N GLN A 165 13.98 -9.85 -5.41
CA GLN A 165 14.98 -8.88 -5.86
C GLN A 165 15.09 -7.63 -4.99
N VAL A 166 14.23 -7.46 -3.98
CA VAL A 166 14.25 -6.30 -3.06
C VAL A 166 15.64 -6.08 -2.45
N ARG A 167 16.33 -7.15 -2.04
CA ARG A 167 17.68 -7.07 -1.45
C ARG A 167 18.68 -6.43 -2.42
N GLU A 168 18.60 -6.77 -3.70
CA GLU A 168 19.51 -6.22 -4.70
C GLU A 168 19.14 -4.78 -5.04
N LEU A 169 17.84 -4.48 -5.14
CA LEU A 169 17.36 -3.11 -5.33
C LEU A 169 17.81 -2.17 -4.21
N VAL A 170 17.77 -2.61 -2.95
CA VAL A 170 18.26 -1.79 -1.82
C VAL A 170 19.76 -1.48 -1.95
N LYS A 171 20.58 -2.44 -2.40
CA LYS A 171 22.01 -2.22 -2.60
C LYS A 171 22.34 -1.21 -3.69
N THR A 172 21.43 -0.98 -4.65
CA THR A 172 21.63 0.03 -5.69
C THR A 172 21.66 1.46 -5.13
N GLY A 173 21.25 1.68 -3.89
CA GLY A 173 21.26 2.99 -3.24
C GLY A 173 20.14 3.94 -3.69
N LYS A 174 19.14 3.42 -4.42
CA LYS A 174 17.95 4.17 -4.82
C LYS A 174 17.20 4.73 -3.61
N LYS A 175 16.92 6.03 -3.64
CA LYS A 175 16.23 6.73 -2.54
C LYS A 175 14.77 6.31 -2.45
N PHE A 176 14.27 6.20 -1.21
CA PHE A 176 12.85 5.99 -0.94
C PHE A 176 12.07 7.32 -0.96
N PRO A 177 10.75 7.28 -1.23
CA PRO A 177 9.96 6.09 -1.59
C PRO A 177 10.14 5.68 -3.06
N TRP A 178 9.93 4.40 -3.36
CA TRP A 178 9.94 3.87 -4.73
C TRP A 178 8.54 3.89 -5.33
N ILE A 179 8.43 4.43 -6.54
CA ILE A 179 7.19 4.46 -7.30
C ILE A 179 7.12 3.22 -8.18
N LEU A 180 6.09 2.40 -7.95
CA LEU A 180 5.86 1.19 -8.72
C LEU A 180 5.04 1.53 -9.96
N CYS A 181 5.64 1.32 -11.13
CA CYS A 181 5.01 1.54 -12.43
C CYS A 181 4.89 0.23 -13.22
N ASP A 182 3.99 0.17 -14.18
CA ASP A 182 3.96 -0.92 -15.15
C ASP A 182 4.81 -0.64 -16.41
N SER A 183 4.76 -1.54 -17.39
CA SER A 183 5.47 -1.42 -18.66
C SER A 183 5.02 -0.22 -19.53
N GLN A 184 3.86 0.37 -19.26
CA GLN A 184 3.37 1.59 -19.92
C GLN A 184 3.72 2.86 -19.13
N ASN A 185 4.47 2.70 -18.04
CA ASN A 185 4.80 3.73 -17.07
C ASN A 185 3.57 4.32 -16.36
N GLU A 186 2.48 3.56 -16.24
CA GLU A 186 1.33 3.92 -15.41
C GLU A 186 1.64 3.60 -13.94
N TYR A 187 1.24 4.49 -13.04
CA TYR A 187 1.36 4.32 -11.60
C TYR A 187 0.49 3.15 -11.10
N ARG A 188 1.12 2.21 -10.41
CA ARG A 188 0.46 1.04 -9.81
C ARG A 188 0.51 1.04 -8.28
N GLY A 189 1.58 1.54 -7.68
CA GLY A 189 1.74 1.57 -6.23
C GLY A 189 2.98 2.33 -5.76
N LEU A 190 3.23 2.32 -4.46
CA LEU A 190 4.36 2.98 -3.83
C LEU A 190 4.94 2.08 -2.74
N LEU A 191 6.26 2.05 -2.62
CA LEU A 191 6.95 1.39 -1.51
C LEU A 191 7.72 2.43 -0.70
N THR A 192 7.41 2.51 0.58
CA THR A 192 8.20 3.27 1.54
C THR A 192 9.37 2.44 2.05
N GLN A 193 10.30 3.11 2.74
CA GLN A 193 11.38 2.42 3.44
C GLN A 193 10.83 1.49 4.53
N GLU A 194 9.75 1.88 5.21
CA GLU A 194 9.12 1.06 6.26
C GLU A 194 8.57 -0.26 5.70
N ASP A 195 7.90 -0.22 4.54
CA ASP A 195 7.35 -1.42 3.90
C ASP A 195 8.46 -2.43 3.57
N VAL A 196 9.57 -1.93 3.00
CA VAL A 196 10.73 -2.75 2.63
C VAL A 196 11.44 -3.30 3.87
N LEU A 197 11.64 -2.49 4.91
CA LEU A 197 12.25 -2.95 6.16
C LEU A 197 11.37 -3.99 6.86
N THR A 198 10.06 -3.77 6.89
CA THR A 198 9.10 -4.74 7.44
C THR A 198 9.20 -6.07 6.71
N TYR A 199 9.22 -6.04 5.37
CA TYR A 199 9.41 -7.26 4.58
C TYR A 199 10.75 -7.95 4.90
N LEU A 200 11.87 -7.21 4.87
CA LEU A 200 13.19 -7.77 5.13
C LEU A 200 13.33 -8.34 6.54
N ALA A 201 12.64 -7.78 7.54
CA ALA A 201 12.60 -8.29 8.90
C ALA A 201 11.80 -9.60 9.04
N THR A 202 10.95 -9.94 8.06
CA THR A 202 10.20 -11.21 8.03
C THR A 202 10.93 -12.34 7.30
N LEU A 203 12.06 -12.05 6.64
CA LEU A 203 12.90 -13.04 5.95
C LEU A 203 13.73 -13.85 6.93
#